data_AF-A0A1Y1NAD9-F1
#
_entry.id   AF-A0A1Y1NAD9-F1
#
_cell.length_a   1.000
_cell.length_b   1.000
_cell.length_c   1.000
_cell.angle_alpha   90.00
_cell.angle_beta   90.00
_cell.angle_gamma   90.00
#
_symmetry.space_group_name_H-M   'P 1'
#
loop_
_entity.id
_entity.type
_entity.pdbx_description
1 polymer ?
#
loop_
_entity_poly.entity_id
_entity_poly.type
_entity_poly.pdbx_seq_one_letter_code
_entity_poly.pdbx_strand_id
1 'polypeptide(L)'
;NRVTQNTLSRKFDELKRQQMNIGKQIDANKDSGNSLAREMEMRRRQVQQEILNSAHVLCATLSGSGHEMFRNLDVEFETVIIDEAAQCVELSALIPLKYGCCKCILVGDPKQLPPTVL
;
A
#
# COMPACT_ATOMS: atom_id res chain seq x y z
N ASN A 1 40.00 -50.22 0.85
CA ASN A 1 40.79 -49.36 -0.07
C ASN A 1 40.85 -47.93 0.45
N ARG A 2 41.96 -47.55 1.12
CA ARG A 2 42.21 -46.20 1.66
C ARG A 2 42.11 -45.09 0.61
N VAL A 3 42.48 -45.39 -0.64
CA VAL A 3 42.41 -44.46 -1.77
C VAL A 3 40.98 -43.98 -2.02
N THR A 4 40.01 -44.90 -2.03
CA THR A 4 38.60 -44.57 -2.26
C THR A 4 38.03 -43.67 -1.16
N GLN A 5 38.39 -43.92 0.11
CA GLN A 5 37.99 -43.07 1.24
C GLN A 5 38.56 -41.64 1.12
N ASN A 6 39.83 -41.50 0.71
CA ASN A 6 40.43 -40.17 0.49
C ASN A 6 39.74 -39.42 -0.66
N THR A 7 39.37 -40.10 -1.74
CA THR A 7 38.65 -39.49 -2.87
C THR A 7 37.24 -39.04 -2.49
N LEU A 8 36.52 -39.86 -1.71
CA LEU A 8 35.20 -39.52 -1.17
C LEU A 8 35.26 -38.31 -0.24
N SER A 9 36.26 -38.24 0.65
CA SER A 9 36.44 -37.10 1.55
C SER A 9 36.68 -35.79 0.79
N ARG A 10 37.51 -35.82 -0.26
CA ARG A 10 37.75 -34.63 -1.10
C ARG A 10 36.49 -34.16 -1.83
N LYS A 11 35.72 -35.10 -2.40
CA LYS A 11 34.43 -34.78 -3.03
C LYS A 11 33.43 -34.19 -2.04
N PHE A 12 33.39 -34.72 -0.80
CA PHE A 12 32.52 -34.19 0.25
C PHE A 12 32.89 -32.74 0.60
N ASP A 13 34.18 -32.44 0.75
CA ASP A 13 34.65 -31.08 1.05
C ASP A 13 34.36 -30.10 -0.11
N GLU A 14 34.50 -30.55 -1.37
CA GLU A 14 34.12 -29.76 -2.55
C GLU A 14 32.62 -29.46 -2.57
N LEU A 15 31.77 -30.48 -2.40
CA LEU A 15 30.32 -30.31 -2.38
C LEU A 15 29.89 -29.40 -1.22
N LYS A 16 30.53 -29.51 -0.05
CA LYS A 16 30.27 -28.63 1.09
C LYS A 16 30.63 -27.16 0.80
N ARG A 17 31.74 -26.91 0.09
CA ARG A 17 32.11 -25.55 -0.37
C ARG A 17 31.12 -25.02 -1.40
N GLN A 18 30.70 -25.85 -2.36
CA GLN A 18 29.70 -25.48 -3.36
C GLN A 18 28.37 -25.12 -2.70
N GLN A 19 27.89 -25.95 -1.76
CA GLN A 19 26.67 -25.69 -1.00
C GLN A 19 26.75 -24.35 -0.24
N MET A 20 27.89 -24.07 0.42
CA MET A 20 28.10 -22.80 1.13
C MET A 20 28.09 -21.59 0.19
N ASN A 21 28.70 -21.71 -1.00
CA ASN A 21 28.69 -20.63 -2.00
C ASN A 21 27.30 -20.39 -2.58
N ILE A 22 26.54 -21.45 -2.87
CA ILE A 22 25.15 -21.35 -3.34
C ILE A 22 24.28 -20.68 -2.26
N GLY A 23 24.44 -21.06 -0.99
CA GLY A 23 23.74 -20.41 0.13
C GLY A 23 23.99 -18.90 0.17
N LYS A 24 25.27 -18.48 0.09
CA LYS A 24 25.62 -17.05 0.03
C LYS A 24 25.00 -16.31 -1.16
N GLN A 25 24.94 -16.95 -2.33
CA GLN A 25 24.30 -16.34 -3.51
C GLN A 25 22.78 -16.20 -3.34
N ILE A 26 22.12 -17.19 -2.73
CA ILE A 26 20.68 -17.14 -2.44
C ILE A 26 20.37 -15.99 -1.48
N ASP A 27 21.15 -15.82 -0.42
CA ASP A 27 20.96 -14.74 0.56
C ASP A 27 21.18 -13.37 -0.09
N ALA A 28 22.28 -13.20 -0.85
CA ALA A 28 22.55 -11.97 -1.58
C ALA A 28 21.44 -11.61 -2.60
N ASN A 29 20.89 -12.60 -3.31
CA ASN A 29 19.79 -12.41 -4.25
C ASN A 29 18.49 -12.03 -3.52
N LYS A 30 18.21 -12.61 -2.35
CA LYS A 30 17.05 -12.23 -1.52
C LYS A 30 17.15 -10.80 -1.03
N ASP A 31 18.32 -10.39 -0.54
CA ASP A 31 18.55 -9.03 -0.05
C ASP A 31 18.43 -7.99 -1.18
N SER A 32 18.94 -8.34 -2.37
CA SER A 32 18.78 -7.54 -3.60
C SER A 32 17.31 -7.43 -4.03
N GLY A 33 16.55 -8.53 -3.97
CA GLY A 33 15.12 -8.52 -4.27
C GLY A 33 14.31 -7.68 -3.28
N ASN A 34 14.61 -7.77 -1.99
CA ASN A 34 13.94 -6.99 -0.95
C ASN A 34 14.23 -5.49 -1.07
N SER A 35 15.47 -5.11 -1.41
CA SER A 35 15.83 -3.70 -1.61
C SER A 35 15.12 -3.10 -2.83
N LEU A 36 15.08 -3.82 -3.96
CA LEU A 36 14.31 -3.42 -5.15
C LEU A 36 12.82 -3.26 -4.86
N ALA A 37 12.21 -4.19 -4.12
CA ALA A 37 10.80 -4.10 -3.75
C ALA A 37 10.50 -2.86 -2.88
N ARG A 38 11.39 -2.53 -1.94
CA ARG A 38 11.28 -1.32 -1.12
C ARG A 38 11.43 -0.05 -1.96
N GLU A 39 12.40 -0.01 -2.87
CA GLU A 39 12.62 1.13 -3.76
C GLU A 39 11.41 1.39 -4.66
N MET A 40 10.83 0.32 -5.23
CA MET A 40 9.62 0.41 -6.04
C MET A 40 8.42 0.92 -5.24
N GLU A 41 8.22 0.46 -4.01
CA GLU A 41 7.14 0.95 -3.15
C GLU A 41 7.34 2.42 -2.76
N MET A 42 8.57 2.85 -2.45
CA MET A 42 8.88 4.25 -2.19
C MET A 42 8.58 5.12 -3.42
N ARG A 43 9.00 4.68 -4.61
CA ARG A 43 8.74 5.38 -5.87
C ARG A 43 7.25 5.46 -6.18
N ARG A 44 6.49 4.38 -5.93
CA ARG A 44 5.04 4.36 -6.10
C ARG A 44 4.37 5.40 -5.21
N ARG A 45 4.76 5.49 -3.94
CA ARG A 45 4.23 6.49 -3.00
C ARG A 45 4.56 7.92 -3.43
N GLN A 46 5.77 8.18 -3.90
CA GLN A 46 6.18 9.48 -4.41
C GLN A 46 5.30 9.94 -5.57
N VAL A 47 5.13 9.09 -6.59
CA VAL A 47 4.28 9.39 -7.74
C VAL A 47 2.82 9.59 -7.33
N GLN A 48 2.31 8.77 -6.40
CA GLN A 48 0.97 8.97 -5.86
C GLN A 48 0.81 10.33 -5.19
N GLN A 49 1.78 10.74 -4.37
CA GLN A 49 1.75 12.03 -3.69
C GLN A 49 1.80 13.21 -4.67
N GLU A 50 2.64 13.12 -5.70
CA GLU A 50 2.72 14.14 -6.76
C GLU A 50 1.38 14.31 -7.49
N ILE A 51 0.74 13.20 -7.85
CA ILE A 51 -0.58 13.22 -8.51
C ILE A 51 -1.61 13.86 -7.59
N LEU A 52 -1.69 13.43 -6.32
CA LEU A 52 -2.67 13.95 -5.37
C LEU A 52 -2.48 15.45 -5.10
N ASN A 53 -1.23 15.90 -4.93
CA ASN A 53 -0.92 17.31 -4.70
C ASN A 53 -1.24 18.19 -5.93
N SER A 54 -1.18 17.62 -7.14
CA SER A 54 -1.50 18.33 -8.39
C SER A 54 -2.99 18.30 -8.76
N ALA A 55 -3.80 17.49 -8.08
CA ALA A 55 -5.19 17.28 -8.43
C ALA A 55 -6.07 18.45 -7.94
N HIS A 56 -6.86 19.02 -8.85
CA HIS A 56 -7.85 20.05 -8.50
C HIS A 56 -9.11 19.47 -7.86
N VAL A 57 -9.46 18.24 -8.25
CA VAL A 57 -10.63 17.51 -7.74
C VAL A 57 -10.19 16.11 -7.42
N LEU A 58 -10.60 15.63 -6.25
CA LEU A 58 -10.34 14.28 -5.82
C LEU A 58 -11.65 13.56 -5.54
N CYS A 59 -11.78 12.37 -6.13
CA CYS A 59 -12.94 11.51 -5.94
C CYS A 59 -12.54 10.30 -5.11
N ALA A 60 -13.29 10.03 -4.05
CA ALA A 60 -13.14 8.83 -3.24
C ALA A 60 -14.51 8.42 -2.69
N THR A 61 -14.65 7.15 -2.32
CA THR A 61 -15.78 6.73 -1.48
C THR A 61 -15.62 7.33 -0.08
N LEU A 62 -16.72 7.40 0.69
CA LEU A 62 -16.68 7.88 2.07
C LEU A 62 -15.64 7.13 2.91
N SER A 63 -15.62 5.79 2.83
CA SER A 63 -14.61 4.96 3.50
C SER A 63 -13.21 5.11 2.91
N GLY A 64 -13.10 5.23 1.59
CA GLY A 64 -11.84 5.42 0.87
C GLY A 64 -11.14 6.72 1.23
N SER A 65 -11.91 7.78 1.53
CA SER A 65 -11.37 9.05 2.04
C SER A 65 -10.65 8.89 3.37
N GLY A 66 -10.89 7.81 4.13
CA GLY A 66 -10.19 7.50 5.37
C GLY A 66 -8.80 6.88 5.19
N HIS A 67 -8.40 6.55 3.96
CA HIS A 67 -7.15 5.83 3.66
C HIS A 67 -5.90 6.65 4.04
N GLU A 68 -4.80 5.98 4.41
CA GLU A 68 -3.55 6.62 4.88
C GLU A 68 -2.95 7.60 3.85
N MET A 69 -3.20 7.37 2.56
CA MET A 69 -2.79 8.28 1.50
C MET A 69 -3.34 9.70 1.65
N PHE A 70 -4.52 9.86 2.28
CA PHE A 70 -5.12 11.16 2.54
C PHE A 70 -4.55 11.84 3.79
N ARG A 71 -3.97 11.05 4.71
CA ARG A 71 -3.36 11.57 5.93
C ARG A 71 -2.07 12.34 5.66
N ASN A 72 -1.36 11.97 4.59
CA ASN A 72 -0.08 12.58 4.21
C ASN A 72 -0.23 13.66 3.15
N LEU A 73 -1.46 14.13 2.88
CA LEU A 73 -1.68 15.27 2.02
C LEU A 73 -1.45 16.56 2.82
N ASP A 74 -0.57 17.42 2.32
CA ASP A 74 -0.37 18.78 2.82
C ASP A 74 -1.48 19.74 2.36
N VAL A 75 -2.64 19.21 1.97
CA VAL A 75 -3.75 19.96 1.37
C VAL A 75 -5.00 19.80 2.24
N GLU A 76 -5.63 20.92 2.58
CA GLU A 76 -6.92 20.94 3.26
C GLU A 76 -8.05 20.83 2.23
N PHE A 77 -9.03 19.98 2.52
CA PHE A 77 -10.24 19.84 1.71
C PHE A 77 -11.32 20.79 2.24
N GLU A 78 -11.15 22.09 1.98
CA GLU A 78 -12.07 23.13 2.44
C GLU A 78 -13.51 22.90 1.98
N THR A 79 -13.69 22.33 0.78
CA THR A 79 -15.00 21.99 0.22
C THR A 79 -15.10 20.50 -0.03
N VAL A 80 -16.11 19.86 0.57
CA VAL A 80 -16.44 18.45 0.38
C VAL A 80 -17.83 18.35 -0.23
N ILE A 81 -17.94 17.58 -1.33
CA ILE A 81 -19.22 17.25 -1.97
C ILE A 81 -19.46 15.76 -1.79
N ILE A 82 -20.59 15.40 -1.18
CA ILE A 82 -21.01 14.02 -0.98
C ILE A 82 -22.22 13.77 -1.88
N ASP A 83 -22.04 12.93 -2.89
CA ASP A 83 -23.13 12.42 -3.72
C ASP A 83 -23.75 11.17 -3.09
N GLU A 84 -25.01 10.90 -3.40
CA GLU A 84 -25.83 9.84 -2.79
C GLU A 84 -25.81 9.86 -1.24
N ALA A 85 -25.81 11.06 -0.64
CA ALA A 85 -25.69 11.27 0.80
C ALA A 85 -26.81 10.59 1.61
N ALA A 86 -27.98 10.35 1.00
CA ALA A 86 -29.09 9.62 1.63
C ALA A 86 -28.84 8.11 1.76
N GLN A 87 -27.85 7.55 1.04
CA GLN A 87 -27.49 6.12 1.04
C GLN A 87 -26.28 5.79 1.95
N CYS A 88 -25.96 6.64 2.92
CA CYS A 88 -24.85 6.39 3.84
C CYS A 88 -25.27 6.55 5.31
N VAL A 89 -24.58 5.83 6.19
CA VAL A 89 -24.70 6.06 7.65
C VAL A 89 -23.99 7.35 8.02
N GLU A 90 -24.51 8.08 9.00
CA GLU A 90 -24.00 9.40 9.42
C GLU A 90 -22.49 9.37 9.69
N LEU A 91 -21.99 8.34 10.38
CA LEU A 91 -20.56 8.19 10.67
C LEU A 91 -19.69 8.08 9.41
N SER A 92 -20.21 7.52 8.32
CA SER A 92 -19.47 7.44 7.06
C SER A 92 -19.34 8.83 6.42
N ALA A 93 -20.39 9.65 6.49
CA ALA A 93 -20.37 11.01 5.96
C ALA A 93 -19.34 11.91 6.68
N LEU A 94 -18.99 11.59 7.92
CA LEU A 94 -17.99 12.34 8.70
C LEU A 94 -16.54 12.08 8.28
N ILE A 95 -16.24 10.94 7.65
CA ILE A 95 -14.88 10.52 7.32
C ILE A 95 -14.13 11.57 6.47
N PRO A 96 -14.69 12.08 5.36
CA PRO A 96 -14.00 13.09 4.54
C PRO A 96 -13.94 14.48 5.20
N LEU A 97 -14.77 14.77 6.22
CA LEU A 97 -14.87 16.10 6.82
C LEU A 97 -13.69 16.43 7.74
N LYS A 98 -12.94 15.42 8.19
CA LYS A 98 -11.82 15.60 9.13
C LYS A 98 -10.61 16.35 8.54
N TYR A 99 -10.60 16.60 7.24
CA TYR A 99 -9.47 17.20 6.53
C TYR A 99 -9.63 18.71 6.30
N GLY A 100 -10.08 19.46 7.31
CA GLY A 100 -10.23 20.92 7.21
C GLY A 100 -11.48 21.40 6.47
N CYS A 101 -12.53 20.57 6.39
CA CYS A 101 -13.76 20.94 5.69
C CYS A 101 -14.46 22.15 6.33
N CYS A 102 -14.64 23.20 5.54
CA CYS A 102 -15.37 24.42 5.90
C CYS A 102 -16.73 24.51 5.19
N LYS A 103 -16.89 23.81 4.07
CA LYS A 103 -18.13 23.76 3.27
C LYS A 103 -18.44 22.32 2.88
N CYS A 104 -19.54 21.80 3.39
CA CYS A 104 -20.05 20.48 3.03
C CYS A 104 -21.32 20.62 2.18
N ILE A 105 -21.34 20.01 0.99
CA ILE A 105 -22.49 19.96 0.09
C ILE A 105 -22.95 18.51 0.02
N LEU A 106 -24.16 18.25 0.50
CA LEU A 106 -24.77 16.92 0.48
C LEU A 106 -25.80 16.85 -0.65
N VAL A 107 -25.62 15.91 -1.56
CA VAL A 107 -26.51 15.63 -2.68
C VAL A 107 -27.06 14.22 -2.50
N GLY A 108 -28.37 14.05 -2.57
CA GLY A 108 -29.01 12.74 -2.44
C GLY A 108 -30.54 12.87 -2.43
N ASP A 109 -31.23 11.75 -2.64
CA ASP A 109 -32.69 11.70 -2.64
C ASP A 109 -33.23 11.11 -1.31
N PRO A 110 -33.83 11.94 -0.43
CA PRO A 110 -34.36 11.47 0.85
C PRO A 110 -35.61 10.60 0.72
N LYS A 111 -36.20 10.46 -0.48
CA LYS A 111 -37.37 9.59 -0.73
C LYS A 111 -36.99 8.18 -1.21
N GLN A 112 -35.71 7.92 -1.42
CA GLN A 112 -35.22 6.56 -1.71
C GLN A 112 -35.15 5.71 -0.42
N LEU A 113 -34.86 4.42 -0.58
CA LEU A 113 -34.70 3.51 0.55
C LEU A 113 -33.56 3.96 1.46
N PRO A 114 -33.64 3.79 2.79
CA PRO A 114 -32.52 4.07 3.68
C PRO A 114 -31.34 3.12 3.41
N PRO A 115 -30.12 3.47 3.84
CA PRO A 115 -28.97 2.59 3.74
C PRO A 115 -29.24 1.29 4.51
N THR A 116 -28.83 0.16 3.94
CA THR A 116 -28.98 -1.15 4.59
C THR A 116 -27.92 -1.31 5.69
N VAL A 117 -28.37 -1.60 6.92
CA VAL A 117 -27.51 -1.91 8.07
C VAL A 117 -27.80 -3.35 8.49
N LEU A 118 -26.75 -4.15 8.72
CA LEU A 118 -26.85 -5.55 9.17
C LEU A 118 -26.85 -5.64 10.71
#